data_AF-A0A0X1KXX1-F1
#
_entry.id   AF-A0A0X1KXX1-F1
#
_cell.length_a   1.000
_cell.length_b   1.000
_cell.length_c   1.000
_cell.angle_alpha   90.00
_cell.angle_beta   90.00
_cell.angle_gamma   90.00
#
_symmetry.space_group_name_H-M   'P 1'
#
loop_
_entity.id
_entity.type
_entity.pdbx_description
1 polymer ?
#
loop_
_entity_poly.entity_id
_entity_poly.type
_entity_poly.pdbx_seq_one_letter_code
_entity_poly.pdbx_strand_id
1 'polypeptide(L)' 'MDKELLARKLYVERVEALLGDQPMDEHILEEMWENRASPSEAAKAMTITPTSGYDAPPWLARYLNRK' A
#
# COMPACT_ATOMS: atom_id res chain seq x y z
N MET A 1 -6.55 4.83 -28.42
CA MET A 1 -6.58 4.62 -26.95
C MET A 1 -5.29 5.15 -26.39
N ASP A 2 -5.36 6.05 -25.41
CA ASP A 2 -4.17 6.56 -24.73
C ASP A 2 -3.51 5.44 -23.91
N LYS A 3 -2.21 5.23 -24.12
CA LYS A 3 -1.43 4.16 -23.45
C LYS A 3 -1.42 4.33 -21.94
N GLU A 4 -1.38 5.58 -21.47
CA GLU A 4 -1.42 5.91 -20.06
C GLU A 4 -2.78 5.59 -19.42
N LEU A 5 -3.87 5.84 -20.15
CA LEU A 5 -5.21 5.48 -19.71
C LEU A 5 -5.36 3.95 -19.59
N LEU A 6 -4.79 3.18 -20.53
CA LEU A 6 -4.76 1.72 -20.44
C LEU A 6 -3.92 1.24 -19.24
N ALA A 7 -2.74 1.83 -19.05
CA ALA A 7 -1.87 1.48 -17.92
C ALA A 7 -2.56 1.75 -16.57
N ARG A 8 -3.25 2.89 -16.44
CA ARG A 8 -4.01 3.23 -15.24
C ARG A 8 -5.15 2.24 -14.99
N LYS A 9 -5.89 1.83 -16.04
CA LYS A 9 -6.95 0.81 -15.89
C LYS A 9 -6.43 -0.54 -15.44
N LEU A 10 -5.38 -1.05 -16.09
CA LEU A 10 -4.76 -2.33 -15.71
C LEU A 10 -4.19 -2.30 -14.29
N TYR A 11 -3.66 -1.14 -13.88
CA TYR A 11 -3.21 -0.92 -12.51
C TYR A 11 -4.36 -1.08 -11.52
N VAL A 12 -5.47 -0.37 -11.75
CA VAL A 12 -6.65 -0.40 -10.88
C VAL A 12 -7.25 -1.81 -10.81
N GLU A 13 -7.46 -2.47 -11.94
CA GLU A 13 -7.96 -3.86 -11.99
C GLU A 13 -7.07 -4.81 -11.18
N ARG A 14 -5.74 -4.61 -11.24
CA ARG A 14 -4.80 -5.44 -10.48
C ARG A 14 -4.86 -5.16 -8.97
N VAL A 15 -5.01 -3.90 -8.57
CA VAL A 15 -5.20 -3.53 -7.16
C VAL A 15 -6.50 -4.11 -6.63
N GLU A 16 -7.60 -3.95 -7.35
CA GLU A 16 -8.92 -4.50 -7.00
C GLU A 16 -8.86 -6.03 -6.84
N ALA A 17 -8.25 -6.73 -7.78
CA ALA A 17 -8.06 -8.18 -7.69
C ALA A 17 -7.20 -8.63 -6.49
N LEU A 18 -6.29 -7.78 -6.00
CA LEU A 18 -5.47 -8.05 -4.81
C LEU A 18 -6.18 -7.69 -3.51
N LEU A 19 -7.05 -6.69 -3.56
CA LEU A 19 -7.81 -6.18 -2.43
C LEU A 19 -9.01 -7.09 -2.08
N GLY A 20 -9.58 -7.75 -3.09
CA GLY A 20 -10.71 -8.66 -2.92
C GLY A 20 -11.98 -7.90 -2.54
N ASP A 21 -12.62 -8.31 -1.46
CA ASP A 21 -13.87 -7.68 -0.96
C ASP A 21 -13.63 -6.43 -0.08
N GLN A 22 -12.38 -6.00 0.10
CA GLN A 22 -12.08 -4.80 0.89
C GLN A 22 -12.35 -3.53 0.07
N PRO A 23 -12.83 -2.43 0.70
CA PRO A 23 -13.10 -1.18 0.00
C PRO A 23 -11.79 -0.55 -0.49
N MET A 24 -11.79 -0.09 -1.74
CA MET A 24 -10.65 0.60 -2.34
C MET A 24 -10.67 2.07 -1.96
N ASP A 25 -9.60 2.54 -1.32
CA ASP A 25 -9.40 3.95 -1.02
C ASP A 25 -8.83 4.66 -2.24
N GLU A 26 -9.64 5.51 -2.88
CA GLU A 26 -9.26 6.25 -4.09
C GLU A 26 -8.11 7.23 -3.85
N HIS A 27 -7.98 7.81 -2.65
CA HIS A 27 -6.89 8.72 -2.33
C HIS A 27 -5.55 7.99 -2.25
N ILE A 28 -5.53 6.83 -1.58
CA ILE A 28 -4.33 5.98 -1.51
C ILE A 28 -3.99 5.44 -2.91
N LEU A 29 -5.00 5.04 -3.70
CA LEU A 29 -4.79 4.56 -5.06
C LEU A 29 -4.12 5.61 -5.95
N GLU A 30 -4.57 6.86 -5.87
CA GLU A 30 -4.01 7.97 -6.63
C GLU A 30 -2.59 8.31 -6.19
N GLU A 31 -2.34 8.41 -4.89
CA GLU A 31 -1.00 8.63 -4.34
C GLU A 31 -0.02 7.53 -4.79
N MET A 32 -0.43 6.26 -4.73
CA MET A 32 0.40 5.13 -5.13
C MET A 32 0.66 5.10 -6.65
N TRP A 33 -0.33 5.53 -7.44
CA TRP A 33 -0.17 5.68 -8.89
C TRP A 33 0.82 6.79 -9.25
N GLU A 34 0.71 7.96 -8.61
CA GLU A 34 1.61 9.10 -8.81
C GLU A 34 3.06 8.74 -8.42
N ASN A 35 3.23 8.01 -7.33
CA ASN A 35 4.53 7.52 -6.86
C ASN A 35 5.08 6.32 -7.66
N ARG A 36 4.38 5.87 -8.72
CA ARG A 36 4.73 4.70 -9.54
C ARG A 36 4.94 3.41 -8.71
N ALA A 37 4.23 3.30 -7.59
CA ALA A 37 4.29 2.11 -6.73
C ALA A 37 3.62 0.91 -7.40
N SER A 38 4.02 -0.30 -7.04
CA SER A 38 3.44 -1.53 -7.61
C SER A 38 1.98 -1.74 -7.14
N PRO A 39 1.13 -2.44 -7.92
CA PRO A 39 -0.24 -2.77 -7.48
C PRO A 39 -0.28 -3.53 -6.14
N SER A 40 0.73 -4.35 -5.87
CA SER A 40 0.86 -5.08 -4.60
C SER A 40 1.17 -4.18 -3.41
N GLU A 41 1.97 -3.13 -3.60
CA GLU A 41 2.24 -2.16 -2.55
C GLU A 41 0.99 -1.30 -2.29
N ALA A 42 0.26 -0.91 -3.33
CA ALA A 42 -0.98 -0.16 -3.19
C ALA A 42 -2.05 -0.96 -2.43
N ALA A 43 -2.28 -2.23 -2.81
CA ALA A 43 -3.21 -3.10 -2.09
C ALA A 43 -2.80 -3.28 -0.61
N LYS A 44 -1.49 -3.44 -0.34
CA LYS A 44 -0.99 -3.48 1.05
C LYS A 44 -1.28 -2.19 1.79
N ALA A 45 -0.95 -1.02 1.22
CA ALA A 45 -1.19 0.27 1.84
C ALA A 45 -2.67 0.48 2.22
N MET A 46 -3.60 -0.02 1.40
CA MET A 46 -5.05 0.03 1.67
C MET A 46 -5.51 -0.94 2.77
N THR A 47 -4.89 -2.12 2.86
CA THR A 47 -5.21 -3.12 3.89
C THR A 47 -4.50 -2.88 5.23
N ILE A 48 -3.41 -2.10 5.24
CA ILE A 48 -2.74 -1.67 6.46
C ILE A 48 -3.68 -0.65 7.14
N THR A 49 -4.65 -1.19 7.87
CA THR A 49 -5.23 -0.50 9.01
C THR A 49 -4.04 -0.05 9.88
N PRO A 50 -4.05 1.14 10.51
CA PRO A 50 -3.02 1.53 11.48
C PRO A 50 -3.12 0.69 12.76
N THR A 51 -3.13 -0.63 12.65
CA THR A 51 -2.72 -1.54 13.71
C THR A 51 -1.22 -1.41 13.80
N SER A 52 -0.79 -0.47 14.65
CA SER A 52 0.44 -0.53 15.44
C SER A 52 1.43 -1.60 14.98
N GLY A 53 2.36 -1.22 14.11
CA GLY A 53 3.25 -2.21 13.51
C GLY A 53 4.33 -1.61 12.63
N TYR A 54 4.87 -0.44 13.00
CA TYR A 54 6.29 -0.27 12.77
C TYR A 54 6.92 -1.40 13.60
N ASP A 55 7.28 -2.50 12.94
CA ASP A 55 7.92 -3.65 13.57
C ASP A 55 9.32 -3.18 13.95
N ALA A 56 9.35 -2.42 15.05
CA ALA A 56 10.55 -1.78 15.56
C ALA A 56 11.54 -2.92 15.76
N PRO A 57 12.73 -2.84 15.14
CA PRO A 57 13.69 -3.91 15.26
C PRO A 57 13.88 -4.29 16.74
N PRO A 58 13.96 -5.58 17.10
CA PRO A 58 14.06 -6.01 18.49
C PRO A 58 15.21 -5.35 19.28
N TRP A 59 16.23 -4.84 18.59
CA TRP A 59 17.32 -4.08 19.20
C TRP A 59 16.89 -2.73 19.79
N LEU A 60 15.85 -2.07 19.27
CA LEU A 60 15.39 -0.76 19.71
C LEU A 60 14.81 -0.83 21.13
N ALA A 61 13.95 -1.83 21.37
CA ALA A 61 13.40 -2.10 22.70
C ALA A 61 14.52 -2.41 23.73
N ARG A 62 15.58 -3.10 23.30
CA ARG A 62 16.75 -3.40 24.16
C ARG A 62 17.65 -2.17 24.39
N TYR A 63 17.68 -1.21 23.47
CA TYR A 63 18.48 0.00 23.58
C TYR A 63 17.84 1.02 24.52
N LEU A 64 16.53 1.21 24.42
CA LEU A 64 15.77 2.14 25.27
C LEU A 64 15.69 1.69 26.74
N ASN A 65 15.75 0.38 26.99
CA ASN A 65 15.65 -0.21 28.34
C ASN A 65 17.01 -0.49 29.02
N ARG A 66 18.11 0.12 28.54
CA ARG A 66 19.40 -0.01 29.23
C ARG A 66 19.38 0.88 30.48
N LYS A 67 19.31 0.25 31.65
CA LYS A 67 19.63 0.87 32.95
C LYS A 67 21.12 0.76 33.23
#